data_AF-A0A8I2ZLS4-F1
#
_entry.id   AF-A0A8I2ZLS4-F1
#
_cell.length_a   1.000
_cell.length_b   1.000
_cell.length_c   1.000
_cell.angle_alpha   90.00
_cell.angle_beta   90.00
_cell.angle_gamma   90.00
#
_symmetry.space_group_name_H-M   'P 1'
#
loop_
_entity.id
_entity.type
_entity.pdbx_description
1 polymer ?
#
loop_
_entity_poly.entity_id
_entity_poly.type
_entity_poly.pdbx_seq_one_letter_code
_entity_poly.pdbx_strand_id
1 'polypeptide(L)'
;MGHHILRAPIPVPQEYPNFAKYYTATDRWNDFAALGGLVESSTNRLQHCLASQLLRDSIIPCMARPVSQSAPGFPLHHHDISVQNLFVDDDLNITCVIDWAFASTGPPAQLLATPGLPHPRDLVLDSSLVSAFRFGFETENREIGGYVIEPDLWMVGQMVSRFMRLVNLDALQDYNHLEALCALVWEPRTPGIDADDTNSLPALLAARATSHDAIILAGALADDDEAESEIRRREQEYFGAVGAERLALAQKVAVAAKMNPRFVADKRLWRWIDAVTEYYDSEI
;
A
#
# COMPACT_ATOMS: atom_id res chain seq x y z
N MET A 1 2.81 14.09 -4.89
CA MET A 1 1.79 13.03 -4.96
C MET A 1 2.06 12.23 -6.22
N GLY A 2 2.21 10.91 -6.09
CA GLY A 2 2.38 10.03 -7.25
C GLY A 2 1.03 9.64 -7.85
N HIS A 3 1.03 8.95 -8.99
CA HIS A 3 -0.18 8.36 -9.55
C HIS A 3 -0.49 7.05 -8.80
N HIS A 4 -1.74 6.86 -8.37
CA HIS A 4 -2.17 5.66 -7.64
C HIS A 4 -3.00 4.76 -8.55
N ILE A 5 -2.56 3.51 -8.71
CA ILE A 5 -3.33 2.47 -9.37
C ILE A 5 -3.42 1.31 -8.40
N LEU A 6 -4.61 1.03 -7.87
CA LEU A 6 -4.73 0.09 -6.75
C LEU A 6 -4.09 -1.26 -7.06
N ARG A 7 -4.24 -1.78 -8.28
CA ARG A 7 -3.70 -3.10 -8.69
C ARG A 7 -2.38 -3.03 -9.43
N ALA A 8 -1.71 -1.88 -9.42
CA ALA A 8 -0.39 -1.71 -9.97
C ALA A 8 0.42 -0.83 -9.01
N PRO A 9 0.88 -1.38 -7.87
CA PRO A 9 1.71 -0.61 -6.95
C PRO A 9 2.99 -0.16 -7.65
N ILE A 10 3.45 1.07 -7.38
CA ILE A 10 4.65 1.62 -8.02
C ILE A 10 5.88 0.85 -7.52
N PRO A 11 6.74 0.32 -8.40
CA PRO A 11 8.00 -0.30 -8.00
C PRO A 11 8.74 0.53 -6.94
N VAL A 12 9.33 -0.14 -5.93
CA VAL A 12 10.22 0.52 -4.96
C VAL A 12 11.62 -0.11 -4.97
N PRO A 13 12.70 0.65 -4.69
CA PRO A 13 14.07 0.16 -4.84
C PRO A 13 14.38 -1.15 -4.09
N GLN A 14 13.80 -1.33 -2.91
CA GLN A 14 13.98 -2.53 -2.06
C GLN A 14 13.45 -3.82 -2.71
N GLU A 15 12.60 -3.69 -3.74
CA GLU A 15 12.08 -4.82 -4.51
C GLU A 15 13.00 -5.23 -5.67
N TYR A 16 14.19 -4.66 -5.83
CA TYR A 16 15.06 -4.98 -6.96
C TYR A 16 16.51 -5.18 -6.51
N PRO A 17 17.26 -6.05 -7.20
CA PRO A 17 18.64 -6.35 -6.80
C PRO A 17 19.59 -5.17 -6.98
N ASN A 18 19.25 -4.23 -7.86
CA ASN A 18 20.00 -3.00 -8.10
C ASN A 18 19.11 -1.90 -8.70
N PHE A 19 19.64 -0.68 -8.73
CA PHE A 19 18.93 0.48 -9.26
C PHE A 19 18.62 0.40 -10.75
N ALA A 20 19.44 -0.25 -11.57
CA ALA A 20 19.16 -0.39 -13.00
C ALA A 20 17.87 -1.19 -13.22
N LYS A 21 17.72 -2.34 -12.55
CA LYS A 21 16.50 -3.16 -12.59
C LYS A 21 15.28 -2.42 -12.05
N TYR A 22 15.47 -1.67 -10.97
CA TYR A 22 14.44 -0.81 -10.42
C TYR A 22 13.96 0.24 -11.44
N TYR A 23 14.87 0.99 -12.06
CA TYR A 23 14.52 2.00 -13.06
C TYR A 23 13.81 1.39 -14.28
N THR A 24 14.27 0.24 -14.77
CA THR A 24 13.58 -0.45 -15.88
C THR A 24 12.16 -0.87 -15.48
N ALA A 25 11.95 -1.37 -14.26
CA ALA A 25 10.61 -1.70 -13.76
C ALA A 25 9.74 -0.45 -13.62
N THR A 26 10.29 0.66 -13.12
CA THR A 26 9.60 1.95 -13.02
C THR A 26 9.20 2.48 -14.41
N ASP A 27 10.08 2.38 -15.40
CA ASP A 27 9.79 2.76 -16.79
C ASP A 27 8.62 1.95 -17.37
N ARG A 28 8.65 0.63 -17.19
CA ARG A 28 7.56 -0.26 -17.64
C ARG A 28 6.25 0.02 -16.90
N TRP A 29 6.32 0.34 -15.61
CA TRP A 29 5.15 0.75 -14.83
C TRP A 29 4.58 2.07 -15.33
N ASN A 30 5.43 3.07 -15.62
CA ASN A 30 5.01 4.36 -16.18
C ASN A 30 4.33 4.17 -17.55
N ASP A 31 4.88 3.30 -18.40
CA ASP A 31 4.26 2.99 -19.70
C ASP A 31 2.89 2.36 -19.52
N PHE A 32 2.75 1.43 -18.57
CA PHE A 32 1.46 0.82 -18.26
C PHE A 32 0.45 1.83 -17.69
N ALA A 33 0.90 2.75 -16.83
CA ALA A 33 0.07 3.78 -16.24
C ALA A 33 -0.37 4.87 -17.24
N ALA A 34 0.45 5.13 -18.28
CA ALA A 34 0.15 6.08 -19.33
C ALA A 34 -0.96 5.60 -20.31
N LEU A 35 -1.22 4.29 -20.36
CA LEU A 35 -2.26 3.72 -21.21
C LEU A 35 -3.67 3.96 -20.65
N GLY A 36 -4.61 4.22 -21.55
CA GLY A 36 -6.05 4.19 -21.32
C GLY A 36 -6.56 5.20 -20.29
N GLY A 37 -5.76 6.21 -19.93
CA GLY A 37 -6.06 7.07 -18.78
C GLY A 37 -6.17 6.28 -17.47
N LEU A 38 -5.44 5.16 -17.34
CA LEU A 38 -5.67 4.13 -16.33
C LEU A 38 -5.72 4.68 -14.90
N VAL A 39 -4.87 5.65 -14.59
CA VAL A 39 -4.79 6.29 -13.26
C VAL A 39 -6.15 6.86 -12.82
N GLU A 40 -6.81 7.63 -13.69
CA GLU A 40 -8.07 8.30 -13.38
C GLU A 40 -9.30 7.51 -13.88
N SER A 41 -9.08 6.35 -14.49
CA SER A 41 -10.15 5.54 -15.06
C SER A 41 -11.17 5.10 -14.00
N SER A 42 -12.44 5.02 -14.42
CA SER A 42 -13.53 4.44 -13.65
C SER A 42 -13.22 3.04 -13.13
N THR A 43 -12.44 2.27 -13.89
CA THR A 43 -11.99 0.94 -13.47
C THR A 43 -11.08 1.01 -12.25
N ASN A 44 -10.09 1.90 -12.24
CA ASN A 44 -9.22 2.09 -11.07
C ASN A 44 -10.00 2.67 -9.87
N ARG A 45 -10.84 3.67 -10.11
CA ARG A 45 -11.72 4.26 -9.08
C ARG A 45 -12.65 3.22 -8.46
N LEU A 46 -13.23 2.32 -9.27
CA LEU A 46 -14.03 1.20 -8.78
C LEU A 46 -13.21 0.28 -7.88
N GLN A 47 -11.97 -0.06 -8.26
CA GLN A 47 -11.12 -0.90 -7.41
C GLN A 47 -10.86 -0.26 -6.04
N HIS A 48 -10.61 1.05 -5.97
CA HIS A 48 -10.50 1.78 -4.70
C HIS A 48 -11.82 1.78 -3.90
N CYS A 49 -12.97 1.90 -4.55
CA CYS A 49 -14.28 1.76 -3.89
C CYS A 49 -14.49 0.36 -3.30
N LEU A 50 -14.14 -0.70 -4.05
CA LEU A 50 -14.23 -2.09 -3.56
C LEU A 50 -13.28 -2.34 -2.41
N ALA A 51 -12.07 -1.77 -2.45
CA ALA A 51 -11.14 -1.79 -1.32
C ALA A 51 -11.72 -1.07 -0.10
N SER A 52 -12.33 0.11 -0.27
CA SER A 52 -12.99 0.84 0.82
C SER A 52 -14.13 0.03 1.45
N GLN A 53 -14.93 -0.67 0.63
CA GLN A 53 -15.95 -1.59 1.14
C GLN A 53 -15.30 -2.72 1.94
N LEU A 54 -14.21 -3.32 1.44
CA LEU A 54 -13.50 -4.40 2.12
C LEU A 54 -12.94 -3.95 3.47
N LEU A 55 -12.34 -2.75 3.51
CA LEU A 55 -11.87 -2.14 4.75
C LEU A 55 -13.03 -1.99 5.75
N ARG A 56 -14.15 -1.42 5.32
CA ARG A 56 -15.32 -1.19 6.16
C ARG A 56 -15.91 -2.48 6.71
N ASP A 57 -16.08 -3.48 5.85
CA ASP A 57 -16.83 -4.69 6.19
C ASP A 57 -15.98 -5.70 6.99
N SER A 58 -14.65 -5.70 6.81
CA SER A 58 -13.78 -6.75 7.35
C SER A 58 -12.60 -6.25 8.19
N ILE A 59 -12.05 -5.07 7.93
CA ILE A 59 -10.82 -4.61 8.59
C ILE A 59 -11.11 -3.66 9.76
N ILE A 60 -11.96 -2.66 9.55
CA ILE A 60 -12.32 -1.66 10.58
C ILE A 60 -12.91 -2.31 11.84
N PRO A 61 -13.81 -3.32 11.76
CA PRO A 61 -14.35 -3.98 12.96
C PRO A 61 -13.27 -4.63 13.84
N CYS A 62 -12.16 -5.08 13.26
CA CYS A 62 -11.03 -5.69 13.98
C CYS A 62 -10.11 -4.65 14.65
N MET A 63 -10.17 -3.39 14.23
CA MET A 63 -9.43 -2.29 14.85
C MET A 63 -10.25 -1.54 15.90
N ALA A 64 -11.58 -1.61 15.82
CA ALA A 64 -12.49 -0.93 16.74
C ALA A 64 -12.60 -1.72 18.06
N ARG A 65 -12.18 -1.12 19.17
CA ARG A 65 -12.45 -1.65 20.51
C ARG A 65 -13.78 -1.12 21.06
N PRO A 66 -14.55 -1.93 21.80
CA PRO A 66 -15.67 -1.42 22.60
C PRO A 66 -15.15 -0.35 23.57
N VAL A 67 -15.82 0.79 23.64
CA VAL A 67 -15.49 1.85 24.59
C VAL A 67 -15.79 1.33 26.00
N SER A 68 -14.78 0.82 26.69
CA SER A 68 -14.89 0.55 28.13
C SER A 68 -14.76 1.86 28.90
N GLN A 69 -15.48 2.00 30.00
CA GLN A 69 -15.42 3.20 30.87
C GLN A 69 -14.03 3.43 31.50
N SER A 70 -13.12 2.46 31.37
CA SER A 70 -11.73 2.50 31.84
C SER A 70 -10.71 2.63 30.70
N ALA A 71 -11.16 2.82 29.46
CA ALA A 71 -10.25 2.97 28.33
C ALA A 71 -9.41 4.25 28.51
N PRO A 72 -8.08 4.19 28.32
CA PRO A 72 -7.28 5.39 28.20
C PRO A 72 -7.93 6.24 27.11
N GLY A 73 -8.08 7.54 27.36
CA GLY A 73 -8.68 8.47 26.40
C GLY A 73 -7.90 8.54 25.09
N PHE A 74 -8.07 9.61 24.33
CA PHE A 74 -7.30 9.81 23.10
C PHE A 74 -5.96 10.49 23.45
N PRO A 75 -4.81 9.77 23.48
CA PRO A 75 -3.53 10.40 23.77
C PRO A 75 -3.12 11.38 22.68
N LEU A 76 -2.27 12.33 23.04
CA LEU A 76 -1.60 13.20 22.09
C LEU A 76 -0.63 12.38 21.24
N HIS A 77 -0.72 12.56 19.92
CA HIS A 77 0.09 11.88 18.92
C HIS A 77 0.80 12.90 18.04
N HIS A 78 2.08 12.64 17.78
CA HIS A 78 2.90 13.39 16.84
C HIS A 78 2.88 12.69 15.48
N HIS A 79 2.25 13.30 14.47
CA HIS A 79 2.07 12.67 13.16
C HIS A 79 3.37 12.55 12.34
N ASP A 80 4.36 13.38 12.64
CA ASP A 80 5.63 13.40 11.90
C ASP A 80 6.85 13.00 12.75
N ILE A 81 6.81 11.83 13.39
CA ILE A 81 8.00 11.28 14.08
C ILE A 81 9.01 10.80 13.03
N SER A 82 9.75 11.76 12.47
CA SER A 82 10.86 11.58 11.55
C SER A 82 12.19 11.88 12.24
N VAL A 83 13.30 11.42 11.68
CA VAL A 83 14.65 11.74 12.21
C VAL A 83 14.97 13.23 12.18
N GLN A 84 14.24 14.03 11.39
CA GLN A 84 14.42 15.48 11.33
C GLN A 84 13.79 16.20 12.53
N ASN A 85 12.83 15.54 13.20
CA ASN A 85 12.10 16.08 14.33
C ASN A 85 12.58 15.53 15.69
N LEU A 86 13.63 14.68 15.67
CA LEU A 86 14.24 14.08 16.86
C LEU A 86 15.67 14.60 17.05
N PHE A 87 15.91 15.30 18.16
CA PHE A 87 17.27 15.65 18.58
C PHE A 87 17.78 14.62 19.58
N VAL A 88 19.03 14.22 19.39
CA VAL A 88 19.71 13.28 20.28
C VAL A 88 21.03 13.86 20.78
N ASP A 89 21.48 13.41 21.95
CA ASP A 89 22.83 13.68 22.46
C ASP A 89 23.86 12.68 21.88
N ASP A 90 25.11 12.77 22.36
CA ASP A 90 26.22 11.91 21.92
C ASP A 90 25.99 10.41 22.26
N ASP A 91 25.11 10.11 23.22
CA ASP A 91 24.75 8.77 23.66
C ASP A 91 23.44 8.27 23.01
N LEU A 92 22.90 9.01 22.03
CA LEU A 92 21.65 8.74 21.32
C LEU A 92 20.36 8.82 22.17
N ASN A 93 20.40 9.49 23.32
CA ASN A 93 19.18 9.77 24.09
C ASN A 93 18.39 10.90 23.42
N ILE A 94 17.06 10.77 23.33
CA ILE A 94 16.20 11.82 22.79
C ILE A 94 16.18 13.01 23.77
N THR A 95 16.75 14.15 23.34
CA THR A 95 16.81 15.38 24.14
C THR A 95 15.66 16.34 23.82
N CYS A 96 15.13 16.29 22.59
CA CYS A 96 14.02 17.12 22.16
C CYS A 96 13.24 16.48 21.01
N VAL A 97 11.92 16.67 21.03
CA VAL A 97 11.03 16.41 19.90
C VAL A 97 10.44 17.75 19.48
N ILE A 98 10.59 18.13 18.21
CA ILE A 98 10.10 19.39 17.65
C ILE A 98 8.95 19.16 16.66
N ASP A 99 8.43 20.25 16.08
CA ASP A 99 7.39 20.26 15.05
C ASP A 99 6.02 19.68 15.45
N TRP A 100 5.58 20.05 16.66
CA TRP A 100 4.27 19.68 17.20
C TRP A 100 3.08 20.40 16.55
N ALA A 101 3.28 21.17 15.47
CA ALA A 101 2.24 22.03 14.89
C ALA A 101 0.99 21.25 14.41
N PHE A 102 1.18 19.98 14.02
CA PHE A 102 0.11 19.09 13.57
C PHE A 102 -0.27 18.03 14.62
N ALA A 103 0.23 18.13 15.85
CA ALA A 103 -0.11 17.17 16.88
C ALA A 103 -1.61 17.14 17.15
N SER A 104 -2.17 15.94 17.29
CA SER A 104 -3.59 15.76 17.56
C SER A 104 -3.80 14.64 18.57
N THR A 105 -4.97 14.58 19.18
CA THR A 105 -5.37 13.40 19.94
C THR A 105 -5.91 12.34 18.99
N GLY A 106 -5.59 11.06 19.25
CA GLY A 106 -5.99 9.95 18.38
C GLY A 106 -6.10 8.63 19.14
N PRO A 107 -6.58 7.54 18.50
CA PRO A 107 -6.71 6.25 19.17
C PRO A 107 -5.34 5.77 19.71
N PRO A 108 -5.28 5.16 20.91
CA PRO A 108 -4.01 4.68 21.49
C PRO A 108 -3.21 3.76 20.55
N ALA A 109 -3.88 3.01 19.68
CA ALA A 109 -3.25 2.18 18.67
C ALA A 109 -2.32 2.94 17.72
N GLN A 110 -2.52 4.25 17.50
CA GLN A 110 -1.60 5.07 16.69
C GLN A 110 -0.21 5.20 17.34
N LEU A 111 -0.11 5.18 18.67
CA LEU A 111 1.19 5.19 19.37
C LEU A 111 1.92 3.85 19.27
N LEU A 112 1.17 2.77 19.01
CA LEU A 112 1.69 1.41 18.89
C LEU A 112 2.08 1.05 17.45
N ALA A 113 1.91 1.99 16.51
CA ALA A 113 2.45 1.87 15.16
C ALA A 113 3.95 2.17 15.20
N THR A 114 4.79 1.17 14.93
CA THR A 114 6.23 1.39 14.75
C THR A 114 6.46 2.40 13.61
N PRO A 115 7.12 3.55 13.87
CA PRO A 115 7.37 4.55 12.85
C PRO A 115 8.41 4.07 11.82
N GLY A 116 8.22 4.45 10.56
CA GLY A 116 9.26 4.36 9.54
C GLY A 116 10.40 5.33 9.83
N LEU A 117 11.61 5.01 9.38
CA LEU A 117 12.77 5.91 9.41
C LEU A 117 13.48 5.88 8.04
N PRO A 118 14.01 7.02 7.56
CA PRO A 118 14.07 8.33 8.23
C PRO A 118 12.74 9.08 8.32
N HIS A 119 11.73 8.70 7.53
CA HIS A 119 10.42 9.34 7.49
C HIS A 119 9.33 8.39 8.01
N PRO A 120 8.34 8.85 8.81
CA PRO A 120 7.33 7.98 9.46
C PRO A 120 6.50 7.15 8.47
N ARG A 121 6.36 7.63 7.24
CA ARG A 121 5.70 6.94 6.12
C ARG A 121 6.49 5.75 5.57
N ASP A 122 7.80 5.69 5.80
CA ASP A 122 8.66 4.62 5.27
C ASP A 122 8.20 3.24 5.76
N LEU A 123 8.44 2.23 4.93
CA LEU A 123 8.13 0.85 5.26
C LEU A 123 9.21 0.31 6.21
N VAL A 124 8.80 -0.09 7.42
CA VAL A 124 9.67 -0.83 8.34
C VAL A 124 9.68 -2.29 7.92
N LEU A 125 10.69 -2.68 7.14
CA LEU A 125 10.86 -4.07 6.68
C LEU A 125 11.73 -4.91 7.64
N ASP A 126 12.51 -4.25 8.48
CA ASP A 126 13.42 -4.91 9.42
C ASP A 126 12.68 -5.25 10.73
N SER A 127 12.52 -6.55 11.00
CA SER A 127 11.88 -7.04 12.21
C SER A 127 12.66 -6.68 13.48
N SER A 128 13.99 -6.52 13.39
CA SER A 128 14.82 -6.11 14.53
C SER A 128 14.50 -4.69 14.98
N LEU A 129 14.24 -3.77 14.04
CA LEU A 129 13.82 -2.40 14.34
C LEU A 129 12.43 -2.37 14.99
N VAL A 130 11.50 -3.20 14.48
CA VAL A 130 10.17 -3.36 15.10
C VAL A 130 10.31 -3.87 16.54
N SER A 131 11.13 -4.90 16.77
CA SER A 131 11.37 -5.46 18.09
C SER A 131 12.02 -4.44 19.04
N ALA A 132 13.02 -3.69 18.58
CA ALA A 132 13.70 -2.67 19.36
C ALA A 132 12.74 -1.55 19.78
N PHE A 133 11.92 -1.04 18.86
CA PHE A 133 10.92 -0.02 19.16
C PHE A 133 9.92 -0.50 20.21
N ARG A 134 9.35 -1.70 20.04
CA ARG A 134 8.37 -2.25 20.99
C ARG A 134 8.98 -2.43 22.38
N PHE A 135 10.19 -2.98 22.44
CA PHE A 135 10.89 -3.18 23.70
C PHE A 135 11.15 -1.86 24.43
N GLY A 136 11.63 -0.83 23.72
CA GLY A 136 11.82 0.50 24.28
C GLY A 136 10.51 1.12 24.78
N PHE A 137 9.44 1.05 23.96
CA PHE A 137 8.12 1.56 24.33
C PHE A 137 7.56 0.86 25.58
N GLU A 138 7.64 -0.47 25.66
CA GLU A 138 7.17 -1.23 26.83
C GLU A 138 7.97 -0.93 28.09
N THR A 139 9.29 -0.71 27.95
CA THR A 139 10.17 -0.35 29.06
C THR A 139 9.79 1.01 29.62
N GLU A 140 9.73 2.04 28.79
CA GLU A 140 9.35 3.40 29.21
C GLU A 140 7.91 3.45 29.74
N ASN A 141 6.97 2.77 29.10
CA ASN A 141 5.59 2.69 29.57
C ASN A 141 5.50 2.05 30.97
N ARG A 142 6.37 1.08 31.30
CA ARG A 142 6.43 0.51 32.65
C ARG A 142 7.01 1.48 33.68
N GLU A 143 8.07 2.21 33.32
CA GLU A 143 8.71 3.19 34.20
C GLU A 143 7.75 4.32 34.61
N ILE A 144 6.89 4.77 33.70
CA ILE A 144 5.86 5.79 33.99
C ILE A 144 4.59 5.25 34.67
N GLY A 145 4.55 3.96 35.01
CA GLY A 145 3.40 3.31 35.66
C GLY A 145 2.22 3.03 34.72
N GLY A 146 2.48 2.92 33.41
CA GLY A 146 1.50 2.54 32.40
C GLY A 146 1.03 1.08 32.52
N TYR A 147 -0.06 0.77 31.83
CA TYR A 147 -0.63 -0.58 31.82
C TYR A 147 0.14 -1.52 30.90
N VAL A 148 0.02 -2.84 31.12
CA VAL A 148 0.64 -3.85 30.25
C VAL A 148 0.01 -3.81 28.86
N ILE A 149 0.83 -3.65 27.82
CA ILE A 149 0.37 -3.66 26.44
C ILE A 149 0.17 -5.11 26.00
N GLU A 150 -1.09 -5.48 25.74
CA GLU A 150 -1.43 -6.80 25.23
C GLU A 150 -0.91 -7.00 23.79
N PRO A 151 -0.50 -8.22 23.39
CA PRO A 151 -0.04 -8.50 22.02
C PRO A 151 -1.01 -8.05 20.93
N ASP A 152 -2.32 -8.17 21.18
CA ASP A 152 -3.37 -7.73 20.26
C ASP A 152 -3.32 -6.23 19.98
N LEU A 153 -2.89 -5.41 20.94
CA LEU A 153 -2.75 -3.97 20.75
C LEU A 153 -1.61 -3.61 19.79
N TRP A 154 -0.51 -4.38 19.81
CA TRP A 154 0.56 -4.25 18.82
C TRP A 154 0.12 -4.67 17.42
N MET A 155 -0.78 -5.65 17.33
CA MET A 155 -1.40 -6.03 16.06
C MET A 155 -2.30 -4.90 15.55
N VAL A 156 -3.18 -4.35 16.40
CA VAL A 156 -4.04 -3.21 16.01
C VAL A 156 -3.19 -1.99 15.62
N GLY A 157 -2.08 -1.71 16.31
CA GLY A 157 -1.16 -0.63 15.92
C GLY A 157 -0.56 -0.82 14.52
N GLN A 158 -0.17 -2.05 14.16
CA GLN A 158 0.26 -2.38 12.80
C GLN A 158 -0.86 -2.19 11.78
N MET A 159 -2.09 -2.60 12.13
CA MET A 159 -3.26 -2.41 11.25
C MET A 159 -3.52 -0.92 11.03
N VAL A 160 -3.56 -0.11 12.09
CA VAL A 160 -3.76 1.34 11.99
C VAL A 160 -2.67 1.99 11.13
N SER A 161 -1.41 1.59 11.30
CA SER A 161 -0.29 2.09 10.49
C SER A 161 -0.50 1.87 8.98
N ARG A 162 -0.95 0.66 8.59
CA ARG A 162 -1.24 0.32 7.19
C ARG A 162 -2.53 0.97 6.68
N PHE A 163 -3.55 1.01 7.53
CA PHE A 163 -4.84 1.62 7.23
C PHE A 163 -4.68 3.12 6.92
N MET A 164 -3.97 3.86 7.76
CA MET A 164 -3.73 5.30 7.57
C MET A 164 -3.01 5.60 6.26
N ARG A 165 -1.99 4.80 5.90
CA ARG A 165 -1.29 4.94 4.61
C ARG A 165 -2.22 4.76 3.42
N LEU A 166 -3.13 3.79 3.50
CA LEU A 166 -4.07 3.48 2.44
C LEU A 166 -5.18 4.54 2.30
N VAL A 167 -5.79 4.97 3.40
CA VAL A 167 -6.92 5.93 3.35
C VAL A 167 -6.49 7.36 3.04
N ASN A 168 -5.25 7.71 3.38
CA ASN A 168 -4.67 9.00 3.02
C ASN A 168 -4.03 8.99 1.62
N LEU A 169 -3.92 7.82 0.98
CA LEU A 169 -3.10 7.62 -0.24
C LEU A 169 -1.67 8.16 -0.04
N ASP A 170 -1.13 7.94 1.17
CA ASP A 170 0.18 8.42 1.60
C ASP A 170 1.32 7.46 1.21
N ALA A 171 1.00 6.32 0.57
CA ALA A 171 1.95 5.32 0.11
C ALA A 171 1.71 4.96 -1.36
N LEU A 172 2.78 4.71 -2.12
CA LEU A 172 2.68 4.27 -3.53
C LEU A 172 2.36 2.77 -3.69
N GLN A 173 2.07 2.12 -2.58
CA GLN A 173 2.04 0.66 -2.39
C GLN A 173 0.67 0.23 -1.83
N ASP A 174 -0.40 0.92 -2.23
CA ASP A 174 -1.77 0.74 -1.71
C ASP A 174 -2.21 -0.73 -1.72
N TYR A 175 -1.96 -1.44 -2.82
CA TYR A 175 -2.25 -2.86 -2.94
C TYR A 175 -1.65 -3.67 -1.80
N ASN A 176 -0.36 -3.47 -1.54
CA ASN A 176 0.43 -4.23 -0.59
C ASN A 176 0.01 -3.88 0.85
N HIS A 177 -0.41 -2.64 1.10
CA HIS A 177 -1.00 -2.26 2.38
C HIS A 177 -2.34 -2.95 2.61
N LEU A 178 -3.22 -2.99 1.61
CA LEU A 178 -4.50 -3.69 1.67
C LEU A 178 -4.31 -5.20 1.85
N GLU A 179 -3.38 -5.81 1.11
CA GLU A 179 -3.06 -7.25 1.20
C GLU A 179 -2.53 -7.61 2.59
N ALA A 180 -1.64 -6.79 3.14
CA ALA A 180 -1.12 -7.02 4.49
C ALA A 180 -2.18 -6.82 5.58
N LEU A 181 -3.12 -5.87 5.41
CA LEU A 181 -4.26 -5.74 6.33
C LEU A 181 -5.14 -6.98 6.30
N CYS A 182 -5.43 -7.48 5.11
CA CYS A 182 -6.17 -8.72 4.91
C CYS A 182 -5.48 -9.91 5.60
N ALA A 183 -4.16 -10.05 5.45
CA ALA A 183 -3.38 -11.10 6.08
C ALA A 183 -3.27 -10.97 7.61
N LEU A 184 -3.50 -9.78 8.19
CA LEU A 184 -3.57 -9.58 9.64
C LEU A 184 -4.93 -9.99 10.22
N VAL A 185 -6.00 -9.91 9.43
CA VAL A 185 -7.36 -10.25 9.88
C VAL A 185 -7.69 -11.71 9.62
N TRP A 186 -7.19 -12.27 8.52
CA TRP A 186 -7.41 -13.66 8.15
C TRP A 186 -6.19 -14.48 8.57
N GLU A 187 -6.38 -15.56 9.34
CA GLU A 187 -5.29 -16.35 9.92
C GLU A 187 -4.19 -16.72 8.90
N PRO A 188 -2.91 -16.82 9.34
CA PRO A 188 -1.81 -17.20 8.47
C PRO A 188 -2.10 -18.56 7.82
N ARG A 189 -2.18 -18.57 6.49
CA ARG A 189 -2.32 -19.82 5.75
C ARG A 189 -1.09 -20.69 6.03
N THR A 190 -1.27 -21.85 6.63
CA THR A 190 -0.31 -22.95 6.42
C THR A 190 -0.30 -23.23 4.91
N PRO A 191 0.85 -23.16 4.22
CA PRO A 191 0.93 -23.48 2.81
C PRO A 191 0.69 -24.99 2.64
N GLY A 192 -0.57 -25.36 2.51
CA GLY A 192 -0.99 -26.67 2.02
C GLY A 192 -0.86 -26.72 0.50
N ILE A 193 -0.63 -27.92 -0.02
CA ILE A 193 -0.42 -28.22 -1.44
C ILE A 193 -1.66 -27.85 -2.30
N ASP A 194 -2.81 -27.63 -1.66
CA ASP A 194 -4.06 -27.15 -2.28
C ASP A 194 -4.54 -25.84 -1.63
N ALA A 195 -3.70 -24.80 -1.63
CA ALA A 195 -4.11 -23.48 -1.16
C ALA A 195 -5.25 -22.94 -2.03
N ASP A 196 -6.48 -23.01 -1.52
CA ASP A 196 -7.66 -22.45 -2.17
C ASP A 196 -7.47 -20.94 -2.44
N ASP A 197 -7.21 -20.57 -3.70
CA ASP A 197 -6.96 -19.20 -4.16
C ASP A 197 -8.24 -18.33 -4.08
N THR A 198 -9.37 -18.90 -3.66
CA THR A 198 -10.66 -18.20 -3.58
C THR A 198 -10.67 -17.08 -2.53
N ASN A 199 -9.82 -17.16 -1.50
CA ASN A 199 -9.71 -16.15 -0.43
C ASN A 199 -8.53 -15.17 -0.60
N SER A 200 -7.90 -15.11 -1.79
CA SER A 200 -6.83 -14.12 -2.03
C SER A 200 -7.42 -12.73 -2.25
N LEU A 201 -6.69 -11.66 -1.93
CA LEU A 201 -7.16 -10.29 -2.18
C LEU A 201 -7.61 -10.05 -3.64
N PRO A 202 -6.88 -10.50 -4.68
CA PRO A 202 -7.37 -10.37 -6.05
C PRO A 202 -8.69 -11.10 -6.28
N ALA A 203 -8.87 -12.30 -5.72
CA ALA A 203 -10.10 -13.08 -5.87
C ALA A 203 -11.28 -12.41 -5.16
N LEU A 204 -11.07 -11.86 -3.96
CA LEU A 204 -12.10 -11.14 -3.20
C LEU A 204 -12.54 -9.86 -3.92
N LEU A 205 -11.60 -9.07 -4.43
CA LEU A 205 -11.93 -7.88 -5.22
C LEU A 205 -12.63 -8.25 -6.53
N ALA A 206 -12.19 -9.33 -7.20
CA ALA A 206 -12.85 -9.82 -8.41
C ALA A 206 -14.29 -10.26 -8.12
N ALA A 207 -14.53 -11.01 -7.04
CA ALA A 207 -15.87 -11.43 -6.64
C ALA A 207 -16.77 -10.22 -6.33
N ARG A 208 -16.28 -9.25 -5.55
CA ARG A 208 -17.03 -8.02 -5.22
C ARG A 208 -17.37 -7.19 -6.46
N ALA A 209 -16.49 -7.15 -7.45
CA ALA A 209 -16.72 -6.45 -8.72
C ALA A 209 -17.89 -7.02 -9.54
N THR A 210 -18.30 -8.27 -9.28
CA THR A 210 -19.46 -8.90 -9.96
C THR A 210 -20.80 -8.64 -9.27
N SER A 211 -20.80 -7.98 -8.11
CA SER A 211 -22.04 -7.65 -7.40
C SER A 211 -22.87 -6.62 -8.18
N HIS A 212 -24.19 -6.66 -8.00
CA HIS A 212 -25.11 -5.73 -8.66
C HIS A 212 -24.77 -4.26 -8.35
N ASP A 213 -24.49 -3.95 -7.09
CA ASP A 213 -24.12 -2.61 -6.65
C ASP A 213 -22.79 -2.16 -7.28
N ALA A 214 -21.82 -3.06 -7.43
CA ALA A 214 -20.55 -2.74 -8.09
C ALA A 214 -20.73 -2.46 -9.58
N ILE A 215 -21.62 -3.17 -10.27
CA ILE A 215 -21.93 -2.93 -11.69
C ILE A 215 -22.62 -1.57 -11.87
N ILE A 216 -23.57 -1.22 -10.99
CA ILE A 216 -24.21 0.12 -11.01
C ILE A 216 -23.18 1.21 -10.75
N LEU A 217 -22.34 1.04 -9.72
CA LEU A 217 -21.30 1.98 -9.38
C LEU A 217 -20.27 2.14 -10.52
N ALA A 218 -19.91 1.05 -11.20
CA ALA A 218 -19.02 1.09 -12.36
C ALA A 218 -19.60 1.96 -13.48
N GLY A 219 -20.90 1.84 -13.76
CA GLY A 219 -21.59 2.70 -14.72
C GLY A 219 -21.55 4.17 -14.34
N ALA A 220 -21.87 4.49 -13.08
CA ALA A 220 -21.84 5.86 -12.57
C ALA A 220 -20.43 6.48 -12.62
N LEU A 221 -19.39 5.70 -12.31
CA LEU A 221 -18.00 6.18 -12.38
C LEU A 221 -17.54 6.43 -13.82
N ALA A 222 -18.04 5.63 -14.78
CA ALA A 222 -17.68 5.76 -16.19
C ALA A 222 -18.21 7.06 -16.83
N ASP A 223 -19.27 7.67 -16.28
CA ASP A 223 -19.78 8.96 -16.75
C ASP A 223 -18.77 10.11 -16.55
N ASP A 224 -17.86 9.96 -15.59
CA ASP A 224 -16.78 10.92 -15.29
C ASP A 224 -15.47 10.58 -16.02
N ASP A 225 -15.43 9.54 -16.86
CA ASP A 225 -14.21 9.18 -17.59
C ASP A 225 -13.85 10.25 -18.63
N GLU A 226 -12.54 10.47 -18.79
CA GLU A 226 -12.03 11.39 -19.81
C GLU A 226 -12.40 10.89 -21.22
N ALA A 227 -12.70 11.84 -22.11
CA ALA A 227 -13.05 11.52 -23.49
C ALA A 227 -11.93 10.72 -24.18
N GLU A 228 -12.32 9.67 -24.92
CA GLU A 228 -11.38 8.77 -25.59
C GLU A 228 -10.40 9.50 -26.52
N SER A 229 -10.82 10.61 -27.13
CA SER A 229 -9.95 11.44 -27.97
C SER A 229 -8.79 12.07 -27.20
N GLU A 230 -9.02 12.53 -25.97
CA GLU A 230 -7.97 13.12 -25.13
C GLU A 230 -7.00 12.05 -24.61
N ILE A 231 -7.53 10.89 -24.21
CA ILE A 231 -6.71 9.74 -23.83
C ILE A 231 -5.79 9.35 -24.98
N ARG A 232 -6.34 9.14 -26.18
CA ARG A 232 -5.54 8.78 -27.37
C ARG A 232 -4.50 9.84 -27.72
N ARG A 233 -4.84 11.13 -27.59
CA ARG A 233 -3.88 12.22 -27.83
C ARG A 233 -2.69 12.13 -26.87
N ARG A 234 -2.93 11.97 -25.57
CA ARG A 234 -1.85 11.85 -24.56
C ARG A 234 -1.02 10.59 -24.75
N GLU A 235 -1.65 9.46 -25.06
CA GLU A 235 -0.92 8.23 -25.40
C GLU A 235 0.00 8.42 -26.61
N GLN A 236 -0.50 9.06 -27.68
CA GLN A 236 0.31 9.33 -28.87
C GLN A 236 1.49 10.25 -28.56
N GLU A 237 1.28 11.29 -27.75
CA GLU A 237 2.35 12.19 -27.30
C GLU A 237 3.42 11.43 -26.47
N TYR A 238 3.00 10.64 -25.48
CA TYR A 238 3.90 9.87 -24.62
C TYR A 238 4.68 8.79 -25.40
N PHE A 239 3.98 7.93 -26.14
CA PHE A 239 4.60 6.83 -26.87
C PHE A 239 5.31 7.25 -28.15
N GLY A 240 4.98 8.43 -28.69
CA GLY A 240 5.80 9.10 -29.70
C GLY A 240 7.20 9.45 -29.19
N ALA A 241 7.35 9.71 -27.89
CA ALA A 241 8.64 10.00 -27.27
C ALA A 241 9.39 8.74 -26.79
N VAL A 242 8.69 7.77 -26.18
CA VAL A 242 9.34 6.57 -25.61
C VAL A 242 9.51 5.40 -26.59
N GLY A 243 8.77 5.40 -27.71
CA GLY A 243 8.92 4.43 -28.80
C GLY A 243 7.89 3.30 -28.83
N ALA A 244 7.77 2.68 -30.02
CA ALA A 244 6.74 1.69 -30.33
C ALA A 244 6.91 0.34 -29.60
N GLU A 245 8.13 -0.05 -29.26
CA GLU A 245 8.38 -1.30 -28.52
C GLU A 245 7.84 -1.24 -27.09
N ARG A 246 8.04 -0.10 -26.42
CA ARG A 246 7.48 0.16 -25.08
C ARG A 246 5.96 0.19 -25.12
N LEU A 247 5.37 0.81 -26.14
CA LEU A 247 3.93 0.77 -26.38
C LEU A 247 3.42 -0.66 -26.53
N ALA A 248 4.05 -1.47 -27.38
CA ALA A 248 3.62 -2.85 -27.63
C ALA A 248 3.69 -3.72 -26.36
N LEU A 249 4.72 -3.55 -25.53
CA LEU A 249 4.83 -4.23 -24.24
C LEU A 249 3.72 -3.79 -23.28
N ALA A 250 3.52 -2.49 -23.11
CA ALA A 250 2.50 -1.95 -22.22
C ALA A 250 1.09 -2.41 -22.64
N GLN A 251 0.79 -2.44 -23.95
CA GLN A 251 -0.48 -2.95 -24.48
C GLN A 251 -0.69 -4.43 -24.16
N LYS A 252 0.36 -5.27 -24.25
CA LYS A 252 0.27 -6.69 -23.86
C LYS A 252 -0.08 -6.84 -22.38
N VAL A 253 0.54 -6.03 -21.51
CA VAL A 253 0.23 -6.02 -20.07
C VAL A 253 -1.21 -5.57 -19.83
N ALA A 254 -1.67 -4.51 -20.52
CA ALA A 254 -3.05 -4.03 -20.42
C ALA A 254 -4.09 -5.06 -20.88
N VAL A 255 -3.80 -5.80 -21.96
CA VAL A 255 -4.65 -6.91 -22.42
C VAL A 255 -4.70 -8.02 -21.38
N ALA A 256 -3.56 -8.41 -20.80
CA ALA A 256 -3.52 -9.39 -19.72
C ALA A 256 -4.34 -8.95 -18.49
N ALA A 257 -4.22 -7.67 -18.10
CA ALA A 257 -4.98 -7.08 -17.00
C ALA A 257 -6.49 -7.11 -17.25
N LYS A 258 -6.91 -6.82 -18.48
CA LYS A 258 -8.34 -6.85 -18.87
C LYS A 258 -8.91 -8.26 -18.92
N MET A 259 -8.13 -9.25 -19.34
CA MET A 259 -8.59 -10.65 -19.45
C MET A 259 -8.62 -11.38 -18.12
N ASN A 260 -7.85 -10.93 -17.12
CA ASN A 260 -7.77 -11.59 -15.83
C ASN A 260 -8.24 -10.64 -14.69
N PRO A 261 -9.46 -10.83 -14.16
CA PRO A 261 -9.98 -10.03 -13.04
C PRO A 261 -9.17 -10.14 -11.74
N ARG A 262 -8.22 -11.08 -11.64
CA ARG A 262 -7.29 -11.25 -10.52
C ARG A 262 -5.89 -10.69 -10.80
N PHE A 263 -5.69 -10.03 -11.94
CA PHE A 263 -4.40 -9.49 -12.32
C PHE A 263 -3.95 -8.38 -11.36
N VAL A 264 -2.64 -8.37 -11.06
CA VAL A 264 -1.95 -7.34 -10.29
C VAL A 264 -0.58 -7.11 -10.96
N ALA A 265 -0.31 -5.87 -11.34
CA ALA A 265 0.95 -5.45 -11.96
C ALA A 265 1.98 -5.05 -10.89
N ASP A 266 2.37 -6.00 -10.04
CA ASP A 266 3.36 -5.78 -8.97
C ASP A 266 4.78 -6.21 -9.39
N LYS A 267 5.71 -6.19 -8.42
CA LYS A 267 7.11 -6.61 -8.61
C LYS A 267 7.28 -7.97 -9.29
N ARG A 268 6.35 -8.92 -9.11
CA ARG A 268 6.44 -10.26 -9.70
C ARG A 268 6.34 -10.16 -11.22
N LEU A 269 5.40 -9.35 -11.72
CA LEU A 269 5.25 -9.10 -13.15
C LEU A 269 6.50 -8.43 -13.72
N TRP A 270 6.96 -7.34 -13.09
CA TRP A 270 8.05 -6.55 -13.64
C TRP A 270 9.38 -7.30 -13.66
N ARG A 271 9.66 -8.08 -12.61
CA ARG A 271 10.82 -8.99 -12.56
C ARG A 271 10.71 -10.13 -13.57
N TRP A 272 9.49 -10.65 -13.81
CA TRP A 272 9.29 -11.71 -14.81
C TRP A 272 9.52 -11.20 -16.23
N ILE A 273 8.95 -10.04 -16.59
CA ILE A 273 9.17 -9.41 -17.90
C ILE A 273 10.66 -9.20 -18.11
N ASP A 274 11.35 -8.69 -17.09
CA ASP A 274 12.78 -8.42 -17.13
C ASP A 274 13.60 -9.68 -17.43
N ALA A 275 13.36 -10.76 -16.69
CA ALA A 275 14.06 -12.04 -16.90
C ALA A 275 13.79 -12.64 -18.28
N VAL A 276 12.56 -12.49 -18.81
CA VAL A 276 12.21 -12.97 -20.15
C VAL A 276 12.90 -12.14 -21.23
N THR A 277 12.96 -10.81 -21.09
CA THR A 277 13.66 -9.94 -22.05
C THR A 277 15.16 -10.26 -22.09
N GLU A 278 15.80 -10.41 -20.93
CA GLU A 278 17.23 -10.78 -20.87
C GLU A 278 17.53 -12.14 -21.52
N TYR A 279 16.64 -13.11 -21.33
CA TYR A 279 16.79 -14.43 -21.95
C TYR A 279 16.84 -14.31 -23.48
N TYR A 280 15.90 -13.60 -24.08
CA TYR A 280 15.85 -13.44 -25.55
C TYR A 280 16.96 -12.53 -26.09
N ASP A 281 17.39 -11.52 -25.34
CA ASP A 281 18.52 -10.66 -25.75
C ASP A 281 19.87 -11.41 -25.68
N SER A 282 19.97 -12.47 -24.87
CA SER A 282 21.18 -13.30 -24.77
C SER A 282 21.28 -14.42 -25.81
N GLU A 283 20.18 -14.71 -26.52
CA GLU A 283 20.10 -15.72 -27.59
C GLU A 283 20.30 -15.14 -29.01
N ILE A 284 20.49 -13.82 -29.13
CA ILE A 284 20.74 -13.08 -30.39
C ILE A 284 22.21 -12.65 -30.45
#